data_AF-A0A101GZL0-F1
#
_entry.id   AF-A0A101GZL0-F1
#
_cell.length_a   1.000
_cell.length_b   1.000
_cell.length_c   1.000
_cell.angle_alpha   90.00
_cell.angle_beta   90.00
_cell.angle_gamma   90.00
#
_symmetry.space_group_name_H-M   'P 1'
#
loop_
_entity.id
_entity.type
_entity.pdbx_description
1 polymer ?
#
loop_
_entity_poly.entity_id
_entity_poly.type
_entity_poly.pdbx_seq_one_letter_code
_entity_poly.pdbx_strand_id
1 'polypeptide(L)'
;MEYKLYHGNSTYLSLEEVHSHLNKLREENPTISVDILEADSKTPREIVDFLTSPSLFSTKRTILIKRLYRNKEKTLLTEALVEILEESKNDDHIIIWEDQKIRSNTRYYKFFKKNNAVEELNELNKRTFFTWLRKELEKHDLKIDQSVIKKLAERTNYDPERCKNEIEKFKLHNQDKIIREEDIEELTADTIEKEIWDFTDAINIQDKEKSITILERLTSQGVDANYILSMLARNLRLLYLTKTLDEEGKGYKEISSTLKIPPFTTPSLIKASKQYSEEKITLLYSKLSNLDYQIKTGKIEPTLGLTLICPFL
;
A
#
# COMPACT_ATOMS: atom_id res chain seq x y z
N MET A 1 -26.94 -3.02 -23.26
CA MET A 1 -26.17 -3.22 -22.03
C MET A 1 -24.81 -2.53 -22.16
N GLU A 2 -24.48 -1.63 -21.25
CA GLU A 2 -23.13 -1.07 -21.15
C GLU A 2 -22.36 -1.84 -20.07
N TYR A 3 -21.09 -2.16 -20.33
CA TYR A 3 -20.27 -2.86 -19.36
C TYR A 3 -18.82 -2.41 -19.40
N LYS A 4 -18.15 -2.45 -18.25
CA LYS A 4 -16.74 -2.07 -18.15
C LYS A 4 -16.04 -2.84 -17.04
N LEU A 5 -14.86 -3.39 -17.36
CA LEU A 5 -13.98 -4.09 -16.45
C LEU A 5 -12.83 -3.18 -16.00
N TYR A 6 -12.73 -2.99 -14.69
CA TYR A 6 -11.63 -2.30 -14.02
C TYR A 6 -10.76 -3.32 -13.32
N HIS A 7 -9.45 -3.29 -13.57
CA HIS A 7 -8.51 -4.18 -12.91
C HIS A 7 -7.10 -3.57 -12.89
N GLY A 8 -6.15 -4.26 -12.26
CA GLY A 8 -4.74 -3.93 -12.40
C GLY A 8 -3.93 -4.27 -11.15
N ASN A 9 -2.69 -3.80 -11.11
CA ASN A 9 -1.82 -4.04 -9.95
C ASN A 9 -2.10 -3.05 -8.81
N SER A 10 -2.75 -1.90 -9.08
CA SER A 10 -3.14 -0.96 -8.02
C SER A 10 -4.61 -1.16 -7.64
N THR A 11 -4.83 -1.75 -6.47
CA THR A 11 -6.18 -1.97 -5.91
C THR A 11 -6.88 -0.64 -5.64
N TYR A 12 -6.19 0.31 -5.01
CA TYR A 12 -6.73 1.64 -4.69
C TYR A 12 -7.11 2.42 -5.95
N LEU A 13 -6.19 2.59 -6.91
CA LEU A 13 -6.46 3.42 -8.10
C LEU A 13 -7.59 2.83 -8.95
N SER A 14 -7.58 1.51 -9.16
CA SER A 14 -8.65 0.86 -9.92
C SER A 14 -10.03 1.02 -9.28
N LEU A 15 -10.11 0.96 -7.96
CA LEU A 15 -11.35 1.19 -7.23
C LEU A 15 -11.76 2.67 -7.21
N GLU A 16 -10.79 3.58 -7.11
CA GLU A 16 -11.04 5.02 -7.21
C GLU A 16 -11.65 5.39 -8.57
N GLU A 17 -11.15 4.81 -9.67
CA GLU A 17 -11.70 5.05 -11.00
C GLU A 17 -13.12 4.47 -11.16
N VAL A 18 -13.41 3.33 -10.53
CA VAL A 18 -14.78 2.80 -10.43
C VAL A 18 -15.70 3.79 -9.72
N HIS A 19 -15.27 4.36 -8.60
CA HIS A 19 -16.05 5.37 -7.89
C HIS A 19 -16.24 6.65 -8.72
N SER A 20 -15.20 7.10 -9.43
CA SER A 20 -15.25 8.22 -10.38
C SER A 20 -16.29 7.98 -11.47
N HIS A 21 -16.30 6.78 -12.07
CA HIS A 21 -17.30 6.39 -13.07
C HIS A 21 -18.72 6.38 -12.46
N LEU A 22 -18.91 5.77 -11.29
CA LEU A 22 -20.21 5.76 -10.61
C LEU A 22 -20.72 7.16 -10.26
N ASN A 23 -19.84 8.07 -9.86
CA ASN A 23 -20.21 9.45 -9.57
C ASN A 23 -20.66 10.19 -10.82
N LYS A 24 -19.98 10.02 -11.96
CA LYS A 24 -20.44 10.60 -13.25
C LYS A 24 -21.83 10.11 -13.65
N LEU A 25 -22.10 8.81 -13.48
CA LEU A 25 -23.44 8.25 -13.76
C LEU A 25 -24.52 8.85 -12.85
N ARG A 26 -24.18 9.13 -11.58
CA ARG A 26 -25.08 9.80 -10.63
C ARG A 26 -25.30 11.27 -10.95
N GLU A 27 -24.29 11.97 -11.46
CA GLU A 27 -24.43 13.36 -11.94
C GLU A 27 -25.37 13.44 -13.14
N GLU A 28 -25.27 12.49 -14.07
CA GLU A 28 -26.16 12.39 -15.24
C GLU A 28 -27.58 11.96 -14.84
N ASN A 29 -27.70 11.05 -13.86
CA ASN A 29 -28.98 10.51 -13.38
C ASN A 29 -29.01 10.40 -11.84
N PRO A 30 -29.46 11.43 -11.11
CA PRO A 30 -29.42 11.46 -9.64
C PRO A 30 -30.23 10.37 -8.93
N THR A 31 -31.19 9.75 -9.61
CA THR A 31 -32.05 8.68 -9.08
C THR A 31 -31.49 7.28 -9.34
N ILE A 32 -30.29 7.15 -9.92
CA ILE A 32 -29.71 5.86 -10.28
C ILE A 32 -29.37 5.05 -9.02
N SER A 33 -29.98 3.88 -8.90
CA SER A 33 -29.64 2.90 -7.86
C SER A 33 -28.43 2.07 -8.31
N VAL A 34 -27.44 1.93 -7.42
CA VAL A 34 -26.26 1.10 -7.65
C VAL A 34 -26.36 -0.12 -6.75
N ASP A 35 -26.56 -1.29 -7.35
CA ASP A 35 -26.55 -2.55 -6.62
C ASP A 35 -25.13 -3.13 -6.59
N ILE A 36 -24.64 -3.47 -5.40
CA ILE A 36 -23.28 -3.98 -5.21
C ILE A 36 -23.32 -5.50 -4.97
N LEU A 37 -22.52 -6.23 -5.74
CA LEU A 37 -22.38 -7.69 -5.66
C LEU A 37 -20.94 -8.07 -5.33
N GLU A 38 -20.71 -8.56 -4.11
CA GLU A 38 -19.43 -9.13 -3.67
C GLU A 38 -19.30 -10.58 -4.16
N ALA A 39 -18.77 -10.76 -5.37
CA ALA A 39 -18.79 -12.05 -6.07
C ALA A 39 -17.82 -13.08 -5.49
N ASP A 40 -16.81 -12.68 -4.72
CA ASP A 40 -15.88 -13.61 -4.07
C ASP A 40 -16.51 -14.42 -2.94
N SER A 41 -17.61 -13.92 -2.37
CA SER A 41 -18.32 -14.51 -1.23
C SER A 41 -19.59 -15.29 -1.61
N LYS A 42 -20.00 -15.26 -2.88
CA LYS A 42 -21.26 -15.84 -3.36
C LYS A 42 -21.06 -17.04 -4.28
N THR A 43 -22.07 -17.89 -4.39
CA THR A 43 -22.05 -19.02 -5.32
C THR A 43 -22.28 -18.56 -6.77
N PRO A 44 -21.81 -19.32 -7.78
CA PRO A 44 -22.07 -18.98 -9.17
C PRO A 44 -23.54 -18.80 -9.51
N ARG A 45 -24.40 -19.65 -8.94
CA ARG A 45 -25.84 -19.58 -9.14
C ARG A 45 -26.44 -18.27 -8.63
N GLU A 46 -26.10 -17.86 -7.40
CA GLU A 46 -26.60 -16.59 -6.84
C GLU A 46 -26.17 -15.38 -7.67
N ILE A 47 -24.96 -15.41 -8.24
CA ILE A 47 -24.44 -14.35 -9.10
C ILE A 47 -25.22 -14.30 -10.42
N VAL A 48 -25.40 -15.44 -11.09
CA VAL A 48 -26.15 -15.53 -12.35
C VAL A 48 -27.62 -15.14 -12.14
N ASP A 49 -28.26 -15.64 -11.08
CA ASP A 49 -29.64 -15.31 -10.73
C ASP A 49 -29.78 -13.80 -10.48
N PHE A 50 -28.82 -13.19 -9.79
CA PHE A 50 -28.82 -11.73 -9.55
C PHE A 50 -28.71 -10.91 -10.84
N LEU A 51 -27.83 -11.32 -11.77
CA LEU A 51 -27.61 -10.60 -13.03
C LEU A 51 -28.77 -10.75 -14.02
N THR A 52 -29.43 -11.90 -14.02
CA THR A 52 -30.53 -12.22 -14.95
C THR A 52 -31.90 -11.80 -14.43
N SER A 53 -32.06 -11.64 -13.11
CA SER A 53 -33.31 -11.17 -12.51
C SER A 53 -33.64 -9.76 -12.99
N PRO A 54 -34.86 -9.48 -13.46
CA PRO A 54 -35.25 -8.13 -13.88
C PRO A 54 -35.37 -7.19 -12.68
N SER A 55 -35.10 -5.90 -12.91
CA SER A 55 -35.40 -4.85 -11.93
C SER A 55 -36.91 -4.68 -11.78
N LEU A 56 -37.40 -4.60 -10.54
CA LEU A 56 -38.82 -4.30 -10.27
C LEU A 56 -39.11 -2.79 -10.25
N PHE A 57 -38.09 -1.96 -10.06
CA PHE A 57 -38.26 -0.53 -9.74
C PHE A 57 -37.55 0.43 -10.70
N SER A 58 -36.75 -0.09 -11.64
CA SER A 58 -36.02 0.73 -12.61
C SER A 58 -36.01 0.11 -14.00
N THR A 59 -36.01 0.94 -15.04
CA THR A 59 -35.86 0.51 -16.43
C THR A 59 -34.40 0.23 -16.80
N LYS A 60 -33.45 0.78 -16.05
CA LYS A 60 -32.00 0.54 -16.14
C LYS A 60 -31.42 0.40 -14.74
N ARG A 61 -30.60 -0.62 -14.50
CA ARG A 61 -29.84 -0.77 -13.24
C ARG A 61 -28.37 -0.51 -13.46
N THR A 62 -27.70 0.04 -12.45
CA THR A 62 -26.25 0.01 -12.38
C THR A 62 -25.83 -1.06 -11.38
N ILE A 63 -25.05 -2.02 -11.84
CA ILE A 63 -24.56 -3.13 -11.03
C ILE A 63 -23.05 -3.02 -10.91
N LEU A 64 -22.54 -2.99 -9.68
CA LEU A 64 -21.11 -3.10 -9.39
C LEU A 64 -20.80 -4.52 -8.91
N ILE A 65 -20.08 -5.29 -9.73
CA ILE A 65 -19.58 -6.61 -9.37
C ILE A 65 -18.15 -6.47 -8.87
N LYS A 66 -17.87 -6.94 -7.65
CA LYS A 66 -16.53 -6.91 -7.06
C LYS A 66 -15.94 -8.31 -6.96
N ARG A 67 -14.67 -8.45 -7.34
CA ARG A 67 -13.81 -9.61 -7.07
C ARG A 67 -14.33 -10.94 -7.62
N LEU A 68 -14.93 -10.93 -8.82
CA LEU A 68 -15.42 -12.15 -9.46
C LEU A 68 -14.28 -13.14 -9.75
N TYR A 69 -13.10 -12.64 -10.10
CA TYR A 69 -11.93 -13.46 -10.39
C TYR A 69 -11.29 -14.10 -9.14
N ARG A 70 -11.67 -13.66 -7.94
CA ARG A 70 -11.24 -14.24 -6.65
C ARG A 70 -12.11 -15.42 -6.22
N ASN A 71 -13.28 -15.60 -6.82
CA ASN A 71 -14.19 -16.70 -6.51
C ASN A 71 -13.51 -18.06 -6.77
N LYS A 72 -13.83 -19.06 -5.93
CA LYS A 72 -13.30 -20.43 -6.05
C LYS A 72 -13.67 -21.08 -7.40
N GLU A 73 -14.82 -20.73 -7.96
CA GLU A 73 -15.37 -21.24 -9.22
C GLU A 73 -15.23 -20.20 -10.36
N LYS A 74 -14.20 -19.34 -10.30
CA LYS A 74 -14.00 -18.24 -11.26
C LYS A 74 -14.07 -18.63 -12.73
N THR A 75 -13.61 -19.83 -13.12
CA THR A 75 -13.62 -20.24 -14.54
C THR A 75 -15.06 -20.29 -15.06
N LEU A 76 -15.93 -21.02 -14.36
CA LEU A 76 -17.36 -21.11 -14.66
C LEU A 76 -18.02 -19.73 -14.65
N LEU A 77 -17.71 -18.90 -13.64
CA LEU A 77 -18.28 -17.56 -13.51
C LEU A 77 -17.86 -16.61 -14.62
N THR A 78 -16.59 -16.61 -15.01
CA THR A 78 -16.10 -15.74 -16.09
C THR A 78 -16.66 -16.14 -17.45
N GLU A 79 -16.89 -17.44 -17.69
CA GLU A 79 -17.53 -17.93 -18.90
C GLU A 79 -19.02 -17.56 -18.92
N ALA A 80 -19.74 -17.86 -17.85
CA ALA A 80 -21.16 -17.52 -17.72
C ALA A 80 -21.40 -16.00 -17.82
N LEU A 81 -20.55 -15.17 -17.20
CA LEU A 81 -20.68 -13.72 -17.30
C LEU A 81 -20.45 -13.23 -18.74
N VAL A 82 -19.45 -13.76 -19.44
CA VAL A 82 -19.22 -13.39 -20.85
C VAL A 82 -20.42 -13.78 -21.71
N GLU A 83 -21.00 -14.96 -21.50
CA GLU A 83 -22.21 -15.41 -22.21
C GLU A 83 -23.42 -14.51 -21.92
N ILE A 84 -23.66 -14.18 -20.66
CA ILE A 84 -24.72 -13.24 -20.26
C ILE A 84 -24.54 -11.88 -20.95
N LEU A 85 -23.31 -11.36 -20.99
CA LEU A 85 -23.02 -10.06 -21.63
C LEU A 85 -23.13 -10.11 -23.16
N GLU A 86 -22.87 -11.27 -23.79
CA GLU A 86 -23.02 -11.48 -25.23
C GLU A 86 -24.49 -11.62 -25.66
N GLU A 87 -25.32 -12.27 -24.84
CA GLU A 87 -26.72 -12.58 -25.16
C GLU A 87 -27.73 -11.52 -24.68
N SER A 88 -27.38 -10.74 -23.66
CA SER A 88 -28.33 -9.84 -23.02
C SER A 88 -28.79 -8.69 -23.92
N LYS A 89 -30.11 -8.47 -23.94
CA LYS A 89 -30.77 -7.33 -24.59
C LYS A 89 -31.24 -6.25 -23.61
N ASN A 90 -30.87 -6.35 -22.33
CA ASN A 90 -31.24 -5.33 -21.35
C ASN A 90 -30.33 -4.09 -21.44
N ASP A 91 -30.83 -2.98 -20.89
CA ASP A 91 -30.13 -1.69 -20.85
C ASP A 91 -29.38 -1.48 -19.52
N ASP A 92 -29.05 -2.55 -18.81
CA ASP A 92 -28.31 -2.48 -17.55
C ASP A 92 -26.86 -1.99 -17.80
N HIS A 93 -26.30 -1.33 -16.79
CA HIS A 93 -24.92 -0.87 -16.72
C HIS A 93 -24.13 -1.75 -15.75
N ILE A 94 -23.22 -2.57 -16.26
CA ILE A 94 -22.40 -3.47 -15.42
C ILE A 94 -20.98 -2.94 -15.30
N ILE A 95 -20.60 -2.57 -14.09
CA ILE A 95 -19.22 -2.26 -13.75
C ILE A 95 -18.65 -3.46 -13.01
N ILE A 96 -17.56 -4.02 -13.50
CA ILE A 96 -16.81 -5.06 -12.79
C ILE A 96 -15.50 -4.48 -12.28
N TRP A 97 -15.19 -4.73 -11.02
CA TRP A 97 -13.92 -4.40 -10.41
C TRP A 97 -13.22 -5.65 -9.90
N GLU A 98 -11.98 -5.84 -10.34
CA GLU A 98 -11.10 -6.91 -9.87
C GLU A 98 -9.95 -6.30 -9.06
N ASP A 99 -9.75 -6.83 -7.85
CA ASP A 99 -8.68 -6.43 -6.92
C ASP A 99 -7.28 -6.92 -7.32
N GLN A 100 -7.17 -7.47 -8.53
CA GLN A 100 -5.95 -8.03 -9.08
C GLN A 100 -5.91 -7.86 -10.59
N LYS A 101 -4.70 -7.87 -11.15
CA LYS A 101 -4.51 -7.78 -12.59
C LYS A 101 -4.97 -9.06 -13.29
N ILE A 102 -5.86 -8.90 -14.25
CA ILE A 102 -6.33 -10.00 -15.10
C ILE A 102 -5.32 -10.26 -16.22
N ARG A 103 -5.01 -11.53 -16.44
CA ARG A 103 -4.08 -11.94 -17.50
C ARG A 103 -4.69 -11.75 -18.88
N SER A 104 -3.91 -11.17 -19.79
CA SER A 104 -4.36 -10.79 -21.14
C SER A 104 -4.72 -11.97 -22.04
N ASN A 105 -4.29 -13.18 -21.70
CA ASN A 105 -4.56 -14.39 -22.46
C ASN A 105 -5.93 -15.02 -22.17
N THR A 106 -6.62 -14.60 -21.11
CA THR A 106 -7.92 -15.14 -20.67
C THR A 106 -9.05 -14.75 -21.63
N ARG A 107 -10.07 -15.63 -21.78
CA ARG A 107 -11.30 -15.31 -22.54
C ARG A 107 -11.97 -14.07 -21.96
N TYR A 108 -12.07 -14.03 -20.63
CA TYR A 108 -12.61 -12.91 -19.85
C TYR A 108 -11.99 -11.55 -20.26
N TYR A 109 -10.67 -11.39 -20.15
CA TYR A 109 -10.01 -10.14 -20.55
C TYR A 109 -10.18 -9.82 -22.03
N LYS A 110 -10.02 -10.84 -22.90
CA LYS A 110 -10.14 -10.66 -24.36
C LYS A 110 -11.52 -10.15 -24.76
N PHE A 111 -12.57 -10.60 -24.08
CA PHE A 111 -13.94 -10.13 -24.31
C PHE A 111 -14.07 -8.62 -24.03
N PHE A 112 -13.70 -8.14 -22.84
CA PHE A 112 -13.77 -6.71 -22.51
C PHE A 112 -12.85 -5.88 -23.40
N LYS A 113 -11.65 -6.37 -23.70
CA LYS A 113 -10.71 -5.69 -24.59
C LYS A 113 -11.25 -5.53 -26.01
N LYS A 114 -11.86 -6.57 -26.58
CA LYS A 114 -12.46 -6.53 -27.92
C LYS A 114 -13.55 -5.44 -28.03
N ASN A 115 -14.26 -5.20 -26.94
CA ASN A 115 -15.34 -4.22 -26.86
C ASN A 115 -14.88 -2.84 -26.33
N ASN A 116 -13.58 -2.59 -26.22
CA ASN A 116 -13.01 -1.36 -25.62
C ASN A 116 -13.57 -1.04 -24.22
N ALA A 117 -13.89 -2.09 -23.46
CA ALA A 117 -14.58 -2.06 -22.18
C ALA A 117 -13.65 -2.49 -21.03
N VAL A 118 -12.35 -2.26 -21.16
CA VAL A 118 -11.35 -2.63 -20.15
C VAL A 118 -10.52 -1.43 -19.76
N GLU A 119 -10.33 -1.24 -18.46
CA GLU A 119 -9.47 -0.21 -17.90
C GLU A 119 -8.49 -0.85 -16.91
N GLU A 120 -7.20 -0.73 -17.23
CA GLU A 120 -6.12 -1.31 -16.44
C GLU A 120 -5.37 -0.22 -15.67
N LEU A 121 -5.42 -0.27 -14.33
CA LEU A 121 -4.74 0.69 -13.45
C LEU A 121 -3.61 0.00 -12.68
N ASN A 122 -2.39 0.36 -13.05
CA ASN A 122 -1.18 -0.19 -12.45
C ASN A 122 -0.65 0.72 -11.33
N GLU A 123 0.19 0.14 -10.47
CA GLU A 123 0.94 0.88 -9.47
C GLU A 123 1.76 2.01 -10.10
N LEU A 124 1.86 3.12 -9.38
CA LEU A 124 2.62 4.27 -9.84
C LEU A 124 4.08 4.08 -9.43
N ASN A 125 5.00 4.24 -10.39
CA ASN A 125 6.38 4.53 -10.04
C ASN A 125 6.50 6.00 -9.60
N LYS A 126 7.65 6.38 -9.04
CA LYS A 126 7.90 7.75 -8.55
C LYS A 126 7.56 8.83 -9.58
N ARG A 127 7.89 8.63 -10.85
CA ARG A 127 7.62 9.60 -11.92
C ARG A 127 6.12 9.73 -12.18
N THR A 128 5.42 8.61 -12.36
CA THR A 128 3.97 8.61 -12.61
C THR A 128 3.18 9.05 -11.38
N PHE A 129 3.70 8.82 -10.18
CA PHE A 129 3.13 9.31 -8.93
C PHE A 129 3.09 10.84 -8.90
N PHE A 130 4.19 11.52 -9.24
CA PHE A 130 4.18 12.99 -9.31
C PHE A 130 3.20 13.52 -10.35
N THR A 131 3.01 12.82 -11.47
CA THR A 131 1.99 13.20 -12.46
C THR A 131 0.58 13.04 -11.91
N TRP A 132 0.31 11.91 -11.24
CA TRP A 132 -0.98 11.67 -10.59
C TRP A 132 -1.27 12.68 -9.48
N LEU A 133 -0.30 12.93 -8.60
CA LEU A 133 -0.44 13.85 -7.46
C LEU A 133 -0.78 15.27 -7.92
N ARG A 134 -0.13 15.78 -8.98
CA ARG A 134 -0.47 17.10 -9.53
C ARG A 134 -1.91 17.15 -10.03
N LYS A 135 -2.34 16.14 -10.80
CA LYS A 135 -3.73 16.04 -11.27
C LYS A 135 -4.71 15.94 -10.11
N GLU A 136 -4.34 15.22 -9.06
CA GLU A 136 -5.20 15.05 -7.89
C GLU A 136 -5.37 16.36 -7.12
N LEU A 137 -4.27 17.10 -6.90
CA LEU A 137 -4.33 18.44 -6.29
C LEU A 137 -5.15 19.43 -7.12
N GLU A 138 -4.98 19.41 -8.45
CA GLU A 138 -5.77 20.24 -9.39
C GLU A 138 -7.28 19.95 -9.27
N LYS A 139 -7.70 18.69 -9.13
CA LYS A 139 -9.13 18.34 -8.94
C LYS A 139 -9.74 18.97 -7.69
N HIS A 140 -8.94 19.24 -6.66
CA HIS A 140 -9.39 19.84 -5.40
C HIS A 140 -9.05 21.34 -5.29
N ASP A 141 -8.61 21.96 -6.38
CA ASP A 141 -8.17 23.36 -6.47
C ASP A 141 -7.05 23.71 -5.48
N LEU A 142 -6.20 22.73 -5.13
CA LEU A 142 -5.08 22.92 -4.21
C LEU A 142 -3.81 23.30 -4.96
N LYS A 143 -3.09 24.29 -4.41
CA LYS A 143 -1.80 24.77 -4.92
C LYS A 143 -0.68 24.34 -3.98
N ILE A 144 0.44 23.91 -4.56
CA ILE A 144 1.62 23.47 -3.82
C ILE A 144 2.89 23.81 -4.62
N ASP A 145 3.95 24.20 -3.92
CA ASP A 145 5.25 24.42 -4.56
C ASP A 145 5.97 23.11 -4.90
N GLN A 146 6.84 23.16 -5.92
CA GLN A 146 7.55 21.99 -6.44
C GLN A 146 8.55 21.36 -5.43
N SER A 147 9.04 22.12 -4.45
CA SER A 147 9.82 21.59 -3.32
C SER A 147 8.93 20.85 -2.33
N VAL A 148 7.75 21.40 -2.02
CA VAL A 148 6.81 20.86 -1.03
C VAL A 148 6.12 19.59 -1.55
N ILE A 149 5.77 19.53 -2.85
CA ILE A 149 5.18 18.32 -3.45
C ILE A 149 6.12 17.10 -3.36
N LYS A 150 7.44 17.34 -3.41
CA LYS A 150 8.44 16.27 -3.23
C LYS A 150 8.44 15.76 -1.79
N LYS A 151 8.39 16.66 -0.81
CA LYS A 151 8.29 16.29 0.62
C LYS A 151 7.03 15.48 0.91
N LEU A 152 5.87 15.91 0.39
CA LEU A 152 4.62 15.17 0.53
C LEU A 152 4.73 13.76 -0.08
N ALA A 153 5.24 13.65 -1.31
CA ALA A 153 5.41 12.36 -1.97
C ALA A 153 6.36 11.40 -1.20
N GLU A 154 7.42 11.94 -0.60
CA GLU A 154 8.35 11.16 0.22
C GLU A 154 7.72 10.72 1.54
N ARG A 155 6.99 11.61 2.24
CA ARG A 155 6.29 11.28 3.49
C ARG A 155 5.16 10.28 3.30
N THR A 156 4.47 10.30 2.16
CA THR A 156 3.43 9.30 1.85
C THR A 156 4.01 8.01 1.25
N ASN A 157 5.33 7.91 1.11
CA ASN A 157 6.04 6.81 0.45
C ASN A 157 5.55 6.53 -0.99
N TYR A 158 5.20 7.59 -1.73
CA TYR A 158 4.65 7.50 -3.09
C TYR A 158 3.39 6.61 -3.18
N ASP A 159 2.64 6.47 -2.09
CA ASP A 159 1.40 5.72 -2.04
C ASP A 159 0.18 6.62 -2.32
N PRO A 160 -0.63 6.33 -3.35
CA PRO A 160 -1.76 7.17 -3.72
C PRO A 160 -2.88 7.23 -2.67
N GLU A 161 -3.14 6.14 -1.96
CA GLU A 161 -4.20 6.08 -0.95
C GLU A 161 -3.85 6.96 0.26
N ARG A 162 -2.63 6.81 0.77
CA ARG A 162 -2.10 7.67 1.84
C ARG A 162 -2.12 9.12 1.40
N CYS A 163 -1.62 9.41 0.20
CA CYS A 163 -1.56 10.77 -0.31
C CYS A 163 -2.95 11.40 -0.46
N LYS A 164 -3.96 10.62 -0.88
CA LYS A 164 -5.34 11.10 -0.90
C LYS A 164 -5.84 11.49 0.49
N ASN A 165 -5.55 10.69 1.51
CA ASN A 165 -5.92 11.02 2.89
C ASN A 165 -5.24 12.31 3.39
N GLU A 166 -3.97 12.53 3.03
CA GLU A 166 -3.27 13.78 3.31
C GLU A 166 -3.94 14.97 2.59
N ILE A 167 -4.30 14.81 1.31
CA ILE A 167 -5.02 15.83 0.54
C ILE A 167 -6.35 16.20 1.20
N GLU A 168 -7.13 15.23 1.69
CA GLU A 168 -8.36 15.52 2.43
C GLU A 168 -8.11 16.30 3.72
N LYS A 169 -7.01 16.03 4.45
CA LYS A 169 -6.62 16.84 5.60
C LYS A 169 -6.27 18.28 5.22
N PHE A 170 -5.48 18.47 4.16
CA PHE A 170 -5.14 19.81 3.67
C PHE A 170 -6.37 20.58 3.18
N LYS A 171 -7.35 19.91 2.55
CA LYS A 171 -8.60 20.55 2.13
C LYS A 171 -9.38 21.15 3.30
N LEU A 172 -9.35 20.48 4.44
CA LEU A 172 -10.03 20.90 5.66
C LEU A 172 -9.24 21.98 6.41
N HIS A 173 -7.91 21.86 6.43
CA HIS A 173 -7.02 22.78 7.13
C HIS A 173 -6.79 24.10 6.37
N ASN A 174 -6.43 24.03 5.09
CA ASN A 174 -6.01 25.15 4.26
C ASN A 174 -7.19 25.80 3.53
N GLN A 175 -7.85 26.76 4.18
CA GLN A 175 -8.98 27.51 3.61
C GLN A 175 -8.60 28.31 2.35
N ASP A 176 -7.34 28.74 2.26
CA ASP A 176 -6.77 29.46 1.11
C ASP A 176 -6.36 28.53 -0.05
N LYS A 177 -6.52 27.22 0.13
CA LYS A 177 -6.15 26.16 -0.82
C LYS A 177 -4.66 26.13 -1.17
N ILE A 178 -3.79 26.66 -0.31
CA ILE A 178 -2.34 26.63 -0.52
C ILE A 178 -1.70 25.72 0.52
N ILE A 179 -1.05 24.66 0.07
CA ILE A 179 -0.27 23.75 0.90
C ILE A 179 1.16 24.26 0.99
N ARG A 180 1.60 24.56 2.21
CA ARG A 180 2.95 25.01 2.53
C ARG A 180 3.77 23.88 3.13
N GLU A 181 5.05 24.13 3.29
CA GLU A 181 5.98 23.17 3.88
C GLU A 181 5.59 22.81 5.31
N GLU A 182 5.19 23.81 6.09
CA GLU A 182 4.79 23.68 7.49
C GLU A 182 3.56 22.78 7.63
N ASP A 183 2.60 22.86 6.70
CA ASP A 183 1.41 22.00 6.69
C ASP A 183 1.79 20.52 6.55
N ILE A 184 2.76 20.20 5.68
CA ILE A 184 3.26 18.82 5.53
C ILE A 184 3.92 18.37 6.83
N GLU A 185 4.69 19.26 7.46
CA GLU A 185 5.44 18.93 8.67
C GLU A 185 4.52 18.65 9.85
N GLU A 186 3.45 19.44 10.00
CA GLU A 186 2.46 19.35 11.06
C GLU A 186 1.43 18.23 10.86
N LEU A 187 0.90 18.07 9.64
CA LEU A 187 -0.27 17.23 9.39
C LEU A 187 0.06 15.85 8.83
N THR A 188 1.21 15.68 8.18
CA THR A 188 1.60 14.41 7.57
C THR A 188 2.63 13.71 8.42
N ALA A 189 2.18 12.77 9.26
CA ALA A 189 3.08 11.90 10.01
C ALA A 189 4.00 11.11 9.06
N ASP A 190 5.22 10.81 9.51
CA ASP A 190 6.07 9.87 8.81
C ASP A 190 5.44 8.46 8.84
N THR A 191 5.70 7.67 7.81
CA THR A 191 5.21 6.28 7.81
C THR A 191 5.93 5.48 8.88
N ILE A 192 5.23 4.54 9.53
CA ILE A 192 5.83 3.59 10.49
C ILE A 192 7.07 2.91 9.88
N GLU A 193 7.01 2.55 8.58
CA GLU A 193 8.14 1.94 7.89
C GLU A 193 9.37 2.87 7.89
N LYS A 194 9.21 4.13 7.43
CA LYS A 194 10.28 5.13 7.46
C LYS A 194 10.80 5.37 8.88
N GLU A 195 9.91 5.50 9.86
CA GLU A 195 10.32 5.70 11.25
C GLU A 195 11.12 4.53 11.80
N ILE A 196 10.78 3.29 11.44
CA ILE A 196 11.56 2.10 11.80
C ILE A 196 12.92 2.11 11.11
N TRP A 197 13.02 2.55 9.85
CA TRP A 197 14.30 2.73 9.18
C TRP A 197 15.16 3.77 9.89
N ASP A 198 14.60 4.96 10.16
CA ASP A 198 15.28 6.04 10.89
C ASP A 198 15.72 5.60 12.30
N PHE A 199 14.90 4.77 12.97
CA PHE A 199 15.23 4.16 14.26
C PHE A 199 16.43 3.23 14.14
N THR A 200 16.41 2.28 13.19
CA THR A 200 17.54 1.36 13.00
C THR A 200 18.82 2.07 12.55
N ASP A 201 18.71 3.14 11.75
CA ASP A 201 19.85 3.97 11.36
C ASP A 201 20.43 4.73 12.55
N ALA A 202 19.58 5.30 13.43
CA ALA A 202 20.04 5.95 14.66
C ALA A 202 20.80 4.97 15.57
N ILE A 203 20.30 3.73 15.71
CA ILE A 203 21.00 2.66 16.44
C ILE A 203 22.34 2.32 15.77
N ASN A 204 22.37 2.19 14.44
CA ASN A 204 23.58 1.85 13.69
C ASN A 204 24.70 2.86 13.87
N ILE A 205 24.37 4.16 13.94
CA ILE A 205 25.34 5.24 14.17
C ILE A 205 25.55 5.55 15.66
N GLN A 206 24.94 4.78 16.56
CA GLN A 206 25.03 4.94 18.03
C GLN A 206 24.51 6.29 18.54
N ASP A 207 23.53 6.88 17.85
CA ASP A 207 22.83 8.09 18.27
C ASP A 207 21.70 7.73 19.24
N LYS A 208 22.04 7.71 20.53
CA LYS A 208 21.15 7.27 21.62
C LYS A 208 19.96 8.21 21.84
N GLU A 209 20.20 9.52 21.71
CA GLU A 209 19.16 10.52 21.93
C GLU A 209 18.11 10.41 20.83
N LYS A 210 18.55 10.34 19.58
CA LYS A 210 17.65 10.17 18.44
C LYS A 210 16.93 8.82 18.47
N SER A 211 17.60 7.72 18.82
CA SER A 211 16.95 6.40 18.86
C SER A 211 15.86 6.31 19.93
N ILE A 212 16.09 6.86 21.13
CA ILE A 212 15.06 6.92 22.19
C ILE A 212 13.88 7.80 21.75
N THR A 213 14.16 8.98 21.19
CA THR A 213 13.10 9.88 20.70
C THR A 213 12.21 9.19 19.65
N ILE A 214 12.80 8.45 18.72
CA ILE A 214 12.04 7.72 17.71
C ILE A 214 11.27 6.54 18.33
N LEU A 215 11.87 5.82 19.28
CA LEU A 215 11.20 4.73 20.00
C LEU A 215 9.96 5.22 20.74
N GLU A 216 10.04 6.35 21.43
CA GLU A 216 8.91 6.96 22.13
C GLU A 216 7.79 7.31 21.16
N ARG A 217 8.13 7.88 20.00
CA ARG A 217 7.16 8.20 18.96
C ARG A 217 6.48 6.96 18.39
N LEU A 218 7.25 5.93 18.00
CA LEU A 218 6.72 4.65 17.54
C LEU A 218 5.76 4.02 18.58
N THR A 219 6.14 4.07 19.85
CA THR A 219 5.30 3.56 20.94
C THR A 219 4.02 4.38 21.10
N SER A 220 4.10 5.71 21.04
CA SER A 220 2.94 6.61 21.15
C SER A 220 1.93 6.44 19.99
N GLN A 221 2.42 6.02 18.82
CA GLN A 221 1.61 5.66 17.65
C GLN A 221 0.94 4.28 17.79
N GLY A 222 1.22 3.53 18.86
CA GLY A 222 0.69 2.20 19.09
C GLY A 222 1.34 1.12 18.22
N VAL A 223 2.57 1.37 17.71
CA VAL A 223 3.32 0.36 16.97
C VAL A 223 3.64 -0.80 17.90
N ASP A 224 3.36 -2.02 17.44
CA ASP A 224 3.60 -3.24 18.23
C ASP A 224 5.09 -3.37 18.61
N ALA A 225 5.37 -3.50 19.90
CA ALA A 225 6.73 -3.61 20.41
C ALA A 225 7.47 -4.88 19.92
N ASN A 226 6.76 -5.98 19.69
CA ASN A 226 7.38 -7.19 19.11
C ASN A 226 7.79 -6.95 17.66
N TYR A 227 7.02 -6.15 16.92
CA TYR A 227 7.43 -5.71 15.58
C TYR A 227 8.71 -4.88 15.63
N ILE A 228 8.81 -3.88 16.51
CA ILE A 228 10.03 -3.08 16.70
C ILE A 228 11.23 -3.99 17.07
N LEU A 229 11.04 -4.92 18.00
CA LEU A 229 12.06 -5.88 18.41
C LEU A 229 12.54 -6.75 17.24
N SER A 230 11.60 -7.22 16.42
CA SER A 230 11.92 -8.03 15.22
C SER A 230 12.73 -7.24 14.19
N MET A 231 12.48 -5.94 14.06
CA MET A 231 13.20 -5.04 13.17
C MET A 231 14.62 -4.75 13.65
N LEU A 232 14.83 -4.62 14.97
CA LEU A 232 16.17 -4.55 15.57
C LEU A 232 16.96 -5.84 15.33
N ALA A 233 16.34 -7.00 15.57
CA ALA A 233 16.99 -8.29 15.32
C ALA A 233 17.36 -8.47 13.84
N ARG A 234 16.46 -8.08 12.93
CA ARG A 234 16.72 -8.05 11.48
C ARG A 234 17.90 -7.13 11.14
N ASN A 235 17.96 -5.93 11.73
CA ASN A 235 19.05 -4.99 11.49
C ASN A 235 20.42 -5.56 11.93
N LEU A 236 20.51 -6.16 13.13
CA LEU A 236 21.75 -6.83 13.57
C LEU A 236 22.17 -7.97 12.63
N ARG A 237 21.19 -8.78 12.17
CA ARG A 237 21.46 -9.84 11.19
C ARG A 237 21.98 -9.27 9.87
N LEU A 238 21.42 -8.15 9.40
CA LEU A 238 21.90 -7.47 8.19
C LEU A 238 23.31 -6.90 8.37
N LEU A 239 23.65 -6.34 9.54
CA LEU A 239 25.01 -5.90 9.83
C LEU A 239 26.00 -7.06 9.76
N TYR A 240 25.66 -8.20 10.38
CA TYR A 240 26.50 -9.41 10.34
C TYR A 240 26.75 -9.87 8.91
N LEU A 241 25.67 -10.12 8.15
CA LEU A 241 25.78 -10.62 6.79
C LEU A 241 26.49 -9.63 5.86
N THR A 242 26.25 -8.33 6.05
CA THR A 242 26.94 -7.28 5.29
C THR A 242 28.43 -7.28 5.59
N LYS A 243 28.81 -7.44 6.87
CA LYS A 243 30.22 -7.53 7.30
C LYS A 243 30.92 -8.70 6.62
N THR A 244 30.34 -9.90 6.69
CA THR A 244 30.90 -11.12 6.08
C THR A 244 31.11 -10.93 4.58
N LEU A 245 30.12 -10.41 3.85
CA LEU A 245 30.23 -10.19 2.42
C LEU A 245 31.24 -9.09 2.05
N ASP A 246 31.31 -8.01 2.83
CA ASP A 246 32.31 -6.95 2.61
C ASP A 246 33.74 -7.48 2.84
N GLU A 247 33.93 -8.34 3.84
CA GLU A 247 35.21 -9.02 4.12
C GLU A 247 35.60 -10.04 3.03
N GLU A 248 34.62 -10.65 2.36
CA GLU A 248 34.83 -11.45 1.13
C GLU A 248 35.15 -10.62 -0.12
N GLY A 249 35.20 -9.28 0.00
CA GLY A 249 35.49 -8.37 -1.11
C GLY A 249 34.31 -8.12 -2.06
N LYS A 250 33.09 -8.42 -1.62
CA LYS A 250 31.88 -8.24 -2.44
C LYS A 250 31.55 -6.75 -2.59
N GLY A 251 31.24 -6.33 -3.81
CA GLY A 251 30.83 -4.95 -4.08
C GLY A 251 29.40 -4.64 -3.60
N TYR A 252 29.08 -3.36 -3.39
CA TYR A 252 27.77 -2.94 -2.86
C TYR A 252 26.56 -3.50 -3.64
N LYS A 253 26.63 -3.58 -4.97
CA LYS A 253 25.53 -4.13 -5.79
C LYS A 253 25.30 -5.60 -5.51
N GLU A 254 26.38 -6.36 -5.37
CA GLU A 254 26.32 -7.79 -5.09
C GLU A 254 25.77 -8.04 -3.69
N ILE A 255 26.23 -7.28 -2.70
CA ILE A 255 25.69 -7.32 -1.33
C ILE A 255 24.18 -7.04 -1.34
N SER A 256 23.74 -5.95 -2.00
CA SER A 256 22.32 -5.58 -2.05
C SER A 256 21.43 -6.67 -2.66
N SER A 257 21.91 -7.30 -3.75
CA SER A 257 21.21 -8.37 -4.46
C SER A 257 21.13 -9.63 -3.61
N THR A 258 22.25 -10.05 -3.02
CA THR A 258 22.35 -11.25 -2.17
C THR A 258 21.46 -11.14 -0.93
N LEU A 259 21.47 -9.99 -0.26
CA LEU A 259 20.66 -9.74 0.93
C LEU A 259 19.21 -9.36 0.61
N LYS A 260 18.87 -9.17 -0.68
CA LYS A 260 17.56 -8.71 -1.15
C LYS A 260 17.09 -7.44 -0.44
N ILE A 261 18.02 -6.50 -0.25
CA ILE A 261 17.75 -5.19 0.36
C ILE A 261 17.80 -4.10 -0.70
N PRO A 262 17.10 -2.96 -0.50
CA PRO A 262 17.18 -1.85 -1.43
C PRO A 262 18.62 -1.34 -1.59
N PRO A 263 19.12 -1.12 -2.82
CA PRO A 263 20.52 -0.74 -3.03
C PRO A 263 20.96 0.54 -2.30
N PHE A 264 20.02 1.45 -2.04
CA PHE A 264 20.32 2.72 -1.37
C PHE A 264 20.65 2.55 0.13
N THR A 265 20.22 1.46 0.78
CA THR A 265 20.53 1.21 2.21
C THR A 265 21.90 0.57 2.40
N THR A 266 22.43 -0.07 1.35
CA THR A 266 23.65 -0.87 1.43
C THR A 266 24.89 -0.07 1.83
N PRO A 267 25.12 1.17 1.34
CA PRO A 267 26.26 1.98 1.79
C PRO A 267 26.23 2.30 3.29
N SER A 268 25.05 2.59 3.85
CA SER A 268 24.88 2.84 5.29
C SER A 268 25.21 1.60 6.10
N LEU A 269 24.69 0.43 5.68
CA LEU A 269 24.96 -0.85 6.32
C LEU A 269 26.42 -1.27 6.27
N ILE A 270 27.12 -1.07 5.14
CA ILE A 270 28.57 -1.35 5.03
C ILE A 270 29.36 -0.45 5.97
N LYS A 271 29.00 0.84 6.06
CA LYS A 271 29.65 1.78 6.98
C LYS A 271 29.42 1.37 8.44
N ALA A 272 28.18 1.02 8.79
CA ALA A 272 27.82 0.58 10.13
C ALA A 272 28.48 -0.74 10.50
N SER A 273 28.49 -1.74 9.61
CA SER A 273 29.05 -3.07 9.87
C SER A 273 30.54 -3.04 10.23
N LYS A 274 31.29 -2.06 9.70
CA LYS A 274 32.71 -1.83 10.03
C LYS A 274 32.94 -1.36 11.46
N GLN A 275 31.93 -0.78 12.11
CA GLN A 275 32.02 -0.30 13.50
C GLN A 275 31.71 -1.38 14.54
N TYR A 276 31.18 -2.53 14.11
CA TYR A 276 30.84 -3.64 14.99
C TYR A 276 31.82 -4.80 14.80
N SER A 277 32.32 -5.33 15.91
CA SER A 277 33.01 -6.61 15.91
C SER A 277 31.98 -7.75 15.86
N GLU A 278 32.38 -8.92 15.36
CA GLU A 278 31.52 -10.10 15.31
C GLU A 278 31.05 -10.51 16.72
N GLU A 279 31.92 -10.37 17.73
CA GLU A 279 31.60 -10.62 19.13
C GLU A 279 30.54 -9.64 19.64
N LYS A 280 30.65 -8.35 19.27
CA LYS A 280 29.66 -7.34 19.63
C LYS A 280 28.30 -7.67 19.02
N ILE A 281 28.24 -8.00 17.73
CA ILE A 281 26.97 -8.36 17.06
C ILE A 281 26.35 -9.59 17.72
N THR A 282 27.14 -10.62 17.97
CA THR A 282 26.69 -11.86 18.62
C THR A 282 26.14 -11.61 20.03
N LEU A 283 26.82 -10.76 20.81
CA LEU A 283 26.37 -10.36 22.13
C LEU A 283 25.03 -9.62 22.07
N LEU A 284 24.90 -8.62 21.19
CA LEU A 284 23.66 -7.85 21.04
C LEU A 284 22.50 -8.73 20.56
N TYR A 285 22.76 -9.64 19.62
CA TYR A 285 21.76 -10.59 19.14
C TYR A 285 21.29 -11.52 20.26
N SER A 286 22.20 -12.00 21.09
CA SER A 286 21.88 -12.83 22.27
C SER A 286 21.04 -12.05 23.29
N LYS A 287 21.33 -10.77 23.52
CA LYS A 287 20.52 -9.89 24.38
C LYS A 287 19.11 -9.69 23.82
N LEU A 288 18.97 -9.40 22.53
CA LEU A 288 17.65 -9.28 21.89
C LEU A 288 16.86 -10.59 21.95
N SER A 289 17.52 -11.72 21.74
CA SER A 289 16.88 -13.03 21.85
C SER A 289 16.42 -13.34 23.28
N ASN A 290 17.22 -12.97 24.28
CA ASN A 290 16.81 -13.12 25.68
C ASN A 290 15.63 -12.20 26.03
N LEU A 291 15.64 -10.96 25.54
CA LEU A 291 14.55 -10.02 25.72
C LEU A 291 13.25 -10.55 25.09
N ASP A 292 13.31 -11.03 23.85
CA ASP A 292 12.16 -11.66 23.15
C ASP A 292 11.56 -12.81 23.98
N TYR A 293 12.42 -13.67 24.55
CA TYR A 293 11.98 -14.74 25.44
C TYR A 293 11.32 -14.20 26.72
N GLN A 294 11.90 -13.19 27.37
CA GLN A 294 11.33 -12.59 28.57
C GLN A 294 9.97 -11.95 28.30
N ILE A 295 9.81 -11.29 27.15
CA ILE A 295 8.54 -10.69 26.72
C ILE A 295 7.49 -11.79 26.51
N LYS A 296 7.82 -12.82 25.72
CA LYS A 296 6.88 -13.93 25.42
C LYS A 296 6.49 -14.75 26.63
N THR A 297 7.34 -14.78 27.66
CA THR A 297 7.04 -15.45 28.93
C THR A 297 6.41 -14.53 29.98
N GLY A 298 6.12 -13.28 29.63
CA GLY A 298 5.48 -12.31 30.52
C GLY A 298 6.37 -11.82 31.67
N LYS A 299 7.68 -12.02 31.59
CA LYS A 299 8.65 -11.59 32.61
C LYS A 299 8.97 -10.10 32.55
N ILE A 300 8.81 -9.50 31.37
CA ILE A 300 9.03 -8.07 31.14
C ILE A 300 7.95 -7.53 30.21
N GLU A 301 7.50 -6.31 30.48
CA GLU A 301 6.60 -5.60 29.58
C GLU A 301 7.37 -5.21 28.30
N PRO A 302 6.81 -5.43 27.09
CA PRO A 302 7.50 -5.22 25.82
C PRO A 302 8.14 -3.84 25.65
N THR A 303 7.40 -2.77 25.93
CA THR A 303 7.85 -1.39 25.76
C THR A 303 9.02 -1.08 26.69
N LEU A 304 8.89 -1.42 27.97
CA LEU A 304 9.94 -1.30 28.97
C LEU A 304 11.20 -2.05 28.54
N GLY A 305 11.03 -3.28 28.03
CA GLY A 305 12.12 -4.08 27.51
C GLY A 305 12.91 -3.40 26.38
N LEU A 306 12.20 -2.81 25.43
CA LEU A 306 12.80 -2.03 24.34
C LEU A 306 13.53 -0.79 24.86
N THR A 307 12.89 0.00 25.74
CA THR A 307 13.50 1.20 26.33
C THR A 307 14.79 0.86 27.07
N LEU A 308 14.83 -0.29 27.75
CA LEU A 308 16.02 -0.74 28.48
C LEU A 308 17.15 -1.22 27.55
N ILE A 309 16.86 -1.84 26.40
CA ILE A 309 17.90 -2.40 25.54
C ILE A 309 18.49 -1.39 24.56
N CYS A 310 17.70 -0.41 24.08
CA CYS A 310 18.12 0.54 23.06
C CYS A 310 19.37 1.37 23.41
N PRO A 311 19.58 1.83 24.65
CA PRO A 311 20.81 2.54 25.03
C PRO A 311 22.11 1.71 24.95
N PHE A 312 21.99 0.38 24.84
CA PHE A 312 23.12 -0.56 24.83
C PHE A 312 23.39 -1.19 23.45
N LEU A 313 22.54 -0.94 22.47
CA LEU A 313 22.75 -1.33 21.07
C LEU A 313 23.77 -0.36 20.43
#